data_AF-A0A0G1CJ12-F1
#
_entry.id   AF-A0A0G1CJ12-F1
#
_cell.length_a   1.000
_cell.length_b   1.000
_cell.length_c   1.000
_cell.angle_alpha   90.00
_cell.angle_beta   90.00
_cell.angle_gamma   90.00
#
_symmetry.space_group_name_H-M   'P 1'
#
loop_
_entity.id
_entity.type
_entity.pdbx_description
1 polymer ?
#
loop_
_entity_poly.entity_id
_entity_poly.type
_entity_poly.pdbx_seq_one_letter_code
_entity_poly.pdbx_strand_id
1 'polypeptide(L)'
;MLKIAATFLLGVIAGAGIGYFTGYSIGVEDRTGTNISSFAACAAAGYPVAESYPRQCRTPDGRNFVEDVTDGVACTMDAKLCPDGSSVGRTGPNCEFAPCPGEITR
;
A
#
# COMPACT_ATOMS: atom_id res chain seq x y z
N MET A 1 -22.41 37.80 -49.17
CA MET A 1 -21.76 36.48 -49.36
C MET A 1 -20.43 36.40 -48.61
N LEU A 2 -19.48 37.33 -48.82
CA LEU A 2 -18.17 37.32 -48.13
C LEU A 2 -18.24 37.43 -46.59
N LYS A 3 -19.17 38.22 -46.05
CA LYS A 3 -19.36 38.34 -44.58
C LYS A 3 -19.84 37.04 -43.92
N ILE A 4 -20.70 36.29 -44.62
CA ILE A 4 -21.22 35.00 -44.13
C ILE A 4 -20.09 33.97 -44.11
N ALA A 5 -19.27 33.92 -45.16
CA ALA A 5 -18.08 33.06 -45.20
C ALA A 5 -17.09 33.38 -44.07
N ALA A 6 -16.86 34.67 -43.78
CA ALA A 6 -15.97 35.11 -42.70
C ALA A 6 -16.49 34.72 -41.31
N THR A 7 -17.81 34.82 -41.06
CA THR A 7 -18.38 34.41 -39.76
C THR A 7 -18.32 32.91 -39.54
N PHE A 8 -18.52 32.10 -40.59
CA PHE A 8 -18.36 30.64 -40.50
C PHE A 8 -16.91 30.25 -40.26
N LEU A 9 -15.96 30.87 -40.96
CA LEU A 9 -14.53 30.59 -40.80
C LEU A 9 -14.04 30.89 -39.37
N LEU A 10 -14.45 32.05 -38.82
CA LEU A 10 -14.10 32.42 -37.44
C LEU A 10 -14.73 31.47 -36.41
N GLY A 11 -15.96 31.01 -36.64
CA GLY A 11 -16.59 30.00 -35.79
C GLY A 11 -15.84 28.66 -35.81
N VAL A 12 -15.38 28.22 -36.98
CA VAL A 12 -14.60 26.97 -37.12
C VAL A 12 -13.24 27.07 -36.44
N ILE A 13 -12.53 28.20 -36.61
CA ILE A 13 -11.21 28.42 -35.98
C ILE A 13 -11.35 28.51 -34.44
N ALA A 14 -12.37 29.21 -33.95
CA ALA A 14 -12.64 29.32 -32.51
C ALA A 14 -13.03 27.95 -31.91
N GLY A 15 -13.89 27.18 -32.59
CA GLY A 15 -14.29 25.84 -32.15
C GLY A 15 -13.13 24.85 -32.10
N ALA A 16 -12.26 24.86 -33.13
CA ALA A 16 -11.06 24.02 -33.17
C ALA A 16 -10.04 24.44 -32.09
N GLY A 17 -9.85 25.74 -31.87
CA GLY A 17 -8.97 26.27 -30.83
C GLY A 17 -9.42 25.91 -29.41
N ILE A 18 -10.72 26.01 -29.13
CA ILE A 18 -11.30 25.61 -27.83
C ILE A 18 -11.15 24.10 -27.64
N GLY A 19 -11.53 23.29 -28.64
CA GLY A 19 -11.41 21.84 -28.55
C GLY A 19 -9.98 21.36 -28.37
N TYR A 20 -9.01 21.96 -29.07
CA TYR A 20 -7.58 21.66 -28.88
C TYR A 20 -7.07 22.11 -27.52
N PHE A 21 -7.44 23.31 -27.05
CA PHE A 21 -7.00 23.84 -25.75
C PHE A 21 -7.59 23.08 -24.57
N THR A 22 -8.90 22.81 -24.59
CA THR A 22 -9.56 21.99 -23.56
C THR A 22 -9.13 20.54 -23.64
N GLY A 23 -8.88 20.01 -24.85
CA GLY A 23 -8.38 18.65 -25.08
C GLY A 23 -6.92 18.43 -24.68
N TYR A 24 -6.07 19.45 -24.82
CA TYR A 24 -4.66 19.41 -24.42
C TYR A 24 -4.49 19.62 -22.90
N SER A 25 -5.35 20.43 -22.28
CA SER A 25 -5.29 20.69 -20.83
C SER A 25 -5.87 19.55 -19.97
N ILE A 26 -6.68 18.67 -20.55
CA ILE A 26 -7.01 17.36 -19.93
C ILE A 26 -5.87 16.36 -20.16
N GLY A 27 -4.71 16.66 -19.57
CA GLY A 27 -3.77 15.64 -19.15
C GLY A 27 -4.41 14.82 -18.04
N VAL A 28 -5.30 13.90 -18.40
CA VAL A 28 -5.81 12.90 -17.48
C VAL A 28 -4.66 11.94 -17.20
N GLU A 29 -3.81 12.30 -16.25
CA GLU A 29 -3.10 11.29 -15.50
C GLU A 29 -4.18 10.49 -14.81
N ASP A 30 -4.47 9.32 -15.39
CA ASP A 30 -5.50 8.43 -14.92
C ASP A 30 -5.13 7.96 -13.51
N ARG A 31 -5.56 8.74 -12.53
CA ARG A 31 -5.65 8.35 -11.12
C ARG A 31 -6.98 7.62 -10.86
N THR A 32 -7.62 7.07 -11.89
CA THR A 32 -8.70 6.12 -11.70
C THR A 32 -8.09 4.71 -11.76
N GLY A 33 -8.27 3.83 -10.78
CA GLY A 33 -9.16 3.89 -9.64
C GLY A 33 -8.56 3.16 -8.46
N THR A 34 -9.04 3.57 -7.30
CA THR A 34 -8.68 3.10 -5.96
C THR A 34 -7.42 3.80 -5.42
N ASN A 35 -7.61 4.73 -4.49
CA ASN A 35 -6.53 5.28 -3.66
C ASN A 35 -6.02 4.17 -2.73
N ILE A 36 -5.24 3.24 -3.29
CA ILE A 36 -4.69 2.11 -2.54
C ILE A 36 -3.41 2.61 -1.91
N SER A 37 -3.46 2.85 -0.60
CA SER A 37 -2.33 3.30 0.22
C SER A 37 -1.89 2.25 1.24
N SER A 38 -2.54 1.08 1.25
CA SER A 38 -2.26 0.02 2.23
C SER A 38 -2.51 -1.38 1.66
N PHE A 39 -1.90 -2.39 2.30
CA PHE A 39 -2.18 -3.80 2.01
C PHE A 39 -3.67 -4.13 2.15
N ALA A 40 -4.32 -3.62 3.20
CA ALA A 40 -5.74 -3.83 3.45
C ALA A 40 -6.61 -3.28 2.30
N ALA A 41 -6.32 -2.06 1.83
CA ALA A 41 -7.03 -1.49 0.69
C ALA A 41 -6.79 -2.28 -0.60
N CYS A 42 -5.57 -2.79 -0.79
CA CYS A 42 -5.21 -3.60 -1.96
C CYS A 42 -5.96 -4.94 -1.97
N ALA A 43 -5.95 -5.66 -0.85
CA ALA A 43 -6.62 -6.95 -0.71
C ALA A 43 -8.15 -6.79 -0.78
N ALA A 44 -8.73 -5.77 -0.15
CA ALA A 44 -10.16 -5.50 -0.19
C ALA A 44 -10.66 -5.13 -1.60
N ALA A 45 -9.80 -4.54 -2.42
CA ALA A 45 -10.09 -4.26 -3.83
C ALA A 45 -10.00 -5.51 -4.73
N GLY A 46 -9.66 -6.69 -4.18
CA GLY A 46 -9.63 -7.95 -4.90
C GLY A 46 -8.38 -8.18 -5.74
N TYR A 47 -7.31 -7.42 -5.49
CA TYR A 47 -6.03 -7.63 -6.17
C TYR A 47 -5.30 -8.88 -5.66
N PRO A 48 -4.43 -9.50 -6.48
CA PRO A 48 -3.74 -10.73 -6.12
C PRO A 48 -2.85 -10.52 -4.89
N VAL A 49 -3.03 -11.41 -3.90
CA VAL A 49 -2.21 -11.51 -2.69
C VAL A 49 -1.31 -12.73 -2.81
N ALA A 50 0.00 -12.53 -2.65
CA ALA A 50 0.99 -13.61 -2.60
C ALA A 50 0.98 -14.31 -1.23
N GLU A 51 1.12 -15.63 -1.24
CA GLU A 51 1.10 -16.50 -0.04
C GLU A 51 2.45 -16.58 0.70
N SER A 52 3.41 -15.71 0.38
CA SER A 52 4.65 -15.56 1.14
C SER A 52 4.39 -14.80 2.44
N TYR A 53 4.99 -15.19 3.57
CA TYR A 53 5.00 -14.39 4.80
C TYR A 53 6.22 -13.43 4.81
N PRO A 54 6.03 -12.11 5.00
CA PRO A 54 4.76 -11.38 5.17
C PRO A 54 3.98 -11.26 3.85
N ARG A 55 2.65 -11.26 3.94
CA ARG A 55 1.78 -11.25 2.76
C ARG A 55 1.98 -9.99 1.94
N GLN A 56 1.88 -10.12 0.62
CA GLN A 56 2.13 -9.03 -0.31
C GLN A 56 0.98 -8.92 -1.31
N CYS A 57 0.49 -7.72 -1.59
CA CYS A 57 -0.59 -7.47 -2.54
C CYS A 57 -0.10 -6.59 -3.70
N ARG A 58 -0.39 -7.00 -4.95
CA ARG A 58 0.13 -6.36 -6.15
C ARG A 58 -0.97 -5.72 -6.99
N THR A 59 -0.81 -4.44 -7.29
CA THR A 59 -1.75 -3.67 -8.11
C THR A 59 -1.35 -3.64 -9.59
N PRO A 60 -2.29 -3.37 -10.52
CA PRO A 60 -2.03 -3.35 -11.97
C PRO A 60 -1.04 -2.26 -12.42
N ASP A 61 -0.94 -1.20 -11.63
CA ASP A 61 0.04 -0.11 -11.80
C ASP A 61 1.46 -0.49 -11.34
N GLY A 62 1.65 -1.72 -10.83
CA GLY A 62 2.96 -2.24 -10.43
C GLY A 62 3.37 -1.93 -8.99
N ARG A 63 2.53 -1.28 -8.18
CA ARG A 63 2.82 -1.11 -6.74
C ARG A 63 2.68 -2.44 -5.99
N ASN A 64 3.48 -2.60 -4.94
CA ASN A 64 3.45 -3.76 -4.06
C ASN A 64 3.25 -3.28 -2.61
N PHE A 65 2.25 -3.83 -1.93
CA PHE A 65 1.91 -3.51 -0.55
C PHE A 65 2.18 -4.72 0.32
N VAL A 66 3.11 -4.60 1.26
CA VAL A 66 3.43 -5.65 2.23
C VAL A 66 2.57 -5.44 3.48
N GLU A 67 2.05 -6.52 4.05
CA GLU A 67 1.38 -6.49 5.35
C GLU A 67 2.39 -6.07 6.44
N ASP A 68 2.03 -5.04 7.22
CA ASP A 68 2.86 -4.60 8.34
C ASP A 68 2.72 -5.60 9.49
N VAL A 69 3.75 -6.42 9.69
CA VAL A 69 3.80 -7.39 10.78
C VAL A 69 4.55 -6.74 11.95
N THR A 70 3.90 -5.76 12.58
CA THR A 70 4.50 -4.99 13.67
C THR A 70 4.60 -5.73 15.01
N ASP A 71 4.26 -7.02 15.08
CA ASP A 71 4.12 -7.71 16.39
C ASP A 71 4.69 -9.14 16.46
N GLY A 72 5.77 -9.42 15.74
CA GLY A 72 6.37 -10.74 15.80
C GLY A 72 7.83 -10.77 15.45
N VAL A 73 8.71 -10.37 16.38
CA VAL A 73 10.10 -10.82 16.29
C VAL A 73 10.08 -12.34 16.45
N ALA A 74 10.37 -13.05 15.36
CA ALA A 74 10.46 -14.50 15.37
C ALA A 74 11.71 -14.91 16.15
N CYS A 75 11.53 -15.30 17.40
CA CYS A 75 12.60 -15.81 18.24
C CYS A 75 12.77 -17.33 18.08
N THR A 76 13.96 -17.83 18.39
CA THR A 76 14.22 -19.28 18.41
C THR A 76 13.37 -19.95 19.49
N MET A 77 12.94 -21.19 19.25
CA MET A 77 12.11 -21.98 20.17
C MET A 77 12.92 -22.58 21.34
N ASP A 78 13.94 -21.86 21.82
CA ASP A 78 14.76 -22.30 22.94
C ASP A 78 13.99 -22.14 24.26
N ALA A 79 14.14 -23.10 25.16
CA ALA A 79 13.55 -23.06 26.50
C ALA A 79 14.66 -23.03 27.57
N LYS A 80 14.58 -22.09 28.51
CA LYS A 80 15.40 -22.04 29.72
C LYS A 80 14.60 -22.67 30.87
N LEU A 81 15.24 -23.62 31.57
CA LEU A 81 14.65 -24.22 32.77
C LEU A 81 14.81 -23.27 33.96
N CYS A 82 13.72 -23.05 34.68
CA CYS A 82 13.67 -22.22 35.87
C CYS A 82 13.84 -23.06 37.15
N PRO A 83 14.27 -22.45 38.28
CA PRO A 83 14.49 -23.17 39.55
C PRO A 83 13.22 -23.82 40.14
N ASP A 84 12.05 -23.32 39.77
CA ASP A 84 10.73 -23.87 40.13
C ASP A 84 10.33 -25.10 39.28
N GLY A 85 11.15 -25.47 38.28
CA GLY A 85 10.89 -26.53 37.32
C GLY A 85 10.06 -26.12 36.11
N SER A 86 9.65 -24.85 36.02
CA SER A 86 8.98 -24.31 34.82
C SER A 86 9.98 -24.06 33.68
N SER A 87 9.48 -23.78 32.48
CA SER A 87 10.30 -23.39 31.33
C SER A 87 9.82 -22.07 30.73
N VAL A 88 10.78 -21.22 30.38
CA VAL A 88 10.55 -19.91 29.75
C VAL A 88 11.21 -19.83 28.39
N GLY A 89 10.51 -19.23 27.42
CA GLY A 89 11.01 -19.01 26.07
C GLY A 89 11.68 -17.64 25.90
N ARG A 90 12.20 -17.39 24.70
CA ARG A 90 12.70 -16.07 24.29
C ARG A 90 11.55 -15.14 23.92
N THR A 91 11.65 -13.87 24.29
CA THR A 91 10.66 -12.82 24.05
C THR A 91 11.31 -11.45 23.82
N GLY A 92 10.51 -10.48 23.35
CA GLY A 92 10.93 -9.10 23.13
C GLY A 92 11.74 -8.88 21.85
N PRO A 93 12.11 -7.61 21.57
CA PRO A 93 12.79 -7.23 20.33
C PRO A 93 14.20 -7.82 20.18
N ASN A 94 14.82 -8.19 21.30
CA ASN A 94 16.17 -8.77 21.34
C ASN A 94 16.16 -10.30 21.53
N CYS A 95 15.00 -10.95 21.56
CA CYS A 95 14.87 -12.40 21.79
C CYS A 95 15.61 -12.92 23.03
N GLU A 96 15.38 -12.25 24.17
CA GLU A 96 15.95 -12.62 25.47
C GLU A 96 14.99 -13.55 26.22
N PHE A 97 15.51 -14.40 27.12
CA PHE A 97 14.65 -15.27 27.92
C PHE A 97 13.72 -14.43 28.79
N ALA A 98 12.43 -14.76 28.79
CA ALA A 98 11.49 -14.20 29.74
C ALA A 98 11.95 -14.49 31.19
N PRO A 99 11.67 -13.60 32.15
CA PRO A 99 12.02 -13.83 33.56
C PRO A 99 11.31 -15.07 34.11
N CYS A 100 11.98 -15.80 35.00
CA CYS A 100 11.39 -16.98 35.64
C CYS A 100 10.27 -16.57 36.62
N PRO A 101 9.23 -17.40 36.81
CA PRO A 101 8.20 -17.14 37.80
C PRO A 101 8.83 -17.02 39.19
N GLY A 102 8.59 -15.90 39.88
CA GLY A 102 9.16 -15.63 41.21
C GLY A 102 10.57 -15.04 41.21
N GLU A 103 11.20 -14.85 40.05
CA GLU A 103 12.42 -14.05 39.92
C GLU A 103 12.02 -12.58 39.97
N ILE A 104 12.00 -12.02 41.18
CA ILE A 104 11.72 -10.60 41.39
C ILE A 104 12.88 -9.83 40.75
N THR A 105 12.63 -9.19 39.60
CA THR A 105 13.57 -8.25 38.97
C THR A 105 13.81 -7.11 39.95
N ARG A 106 14.92 -7.19 40.69
CA ARG A 106 15.34 -6.17 41.66
C ARG A 106 16.03 -5.01 40.94
#